data_AF-A0A1B0C6G5-F1
#
_entry.id   AF-A0A1B0C6G5-F1
#
_cell.length_a   1.000
_cell.length_b   1.000
_cell.length_c   1.000
_cell.angle_alpha   90.00
_cell.angle_beta   90.00
_cell.angle_gamma   90.00
#
_symmetry.space_group_name_H-M   'P 1'
#
loop_
_entity.id
_entity.type
_entity.pdbx_description
1 polymer ?
#
loop_
_entity_poly.entity_id
_entity_poly.type
_entity_poly.pdbx_seq_one_letter_code
_entity_poly.pdbx_strand_id
1 'polypeptide(L)'
;MQTLLRSLPSCSDVQQTHSINYNFYADNIPKKRSSRCRGKVKGFPKDDASKPAHLPRFIGYKAGKSYIVRETDRPDSKSNKKEVVDAVTVLRTPPMIAVVVW
;
A
#
# COMPACT_ATOMS: atom_id res chain seq x y z
N MET A 1 -62.02 -16.34 -7.03
CA MET A 1 -61.80 -16.70 -5.61
C MET A 1 -61.05 -18.03 -5.62
N GLN A 2 -59.77 -18.23 -5.27
CA GLN A 2 -58.85 -17.52 -4.40
C GLN A 2 -57.42 -17.47 -5.01
N THR A 3 -56.89 -16.25 -5.08
CA THR A 3 -55.51 -15.81 -4.80
C THR A 3 -54.34 -16.80 -4.94
N LEU A 4 -53.54 -16.56 -5.99
CA LEU A 4 -52.09 -16.83 -6.03
C LEU A 4 -51.36 -15.97 -4.98
N LEU A 5 -51.31 -16.43 -3.74
CA LEU A 5 -50.30 -15.95 -2.79
C LEU A 5 -49.04 -16.80 -3.00
N ARG A 6 -48.23 -16.42 -3.99
CA ARG A 6 -46.80 -16.73 -3.92
C ARG A 6 -46.32 -16.12 -2.62
N SER A 7 -46.03 -16.96 -1.63
CA SER A 7 -45.38 -16.58 -0.40
C SER A 7 -44.18 -15.70 -0.75
N LEU A 8 -44.22 -14.42 -0.36
CA LEU A 8 -43.04 -13.59 -0.36
C LEU A 8 -41.97 -14.36 0.43
N PRO A 9 -40.73 -14.47 -0.08
CA PRO A 9 -39.66 -15.08 0.70
C PRO A 9 -39.60 -14.36 2.05
N SER A 10 -39.57 -15.14 3.13
CA SER A 10 -39.39 -14.60 4.47
C SER A 10 -38.13 -13.75 4.49
N CYS A 11 -38.14 -12.72 5.33
CA CYS A 11 -37.07 -11.72 5.49
C CYS A 11 -35.67 -12.32 5.75
N SER A 12 -35.56 -13.63 5.98
CA SER A 12 -34.33 -14.42 6.05
C SER A 12 -33.55 -14.51 4.73
N ASP A 13 -34.24 -14.50 3.59
CA ASP A 13 -33.60 -14.83 2.30
C ASP A 13 -33.07 -13.58 1.56
N VAL A 14 -33.35 -12.40 2.11
CA VAL A 14 -32.81 -11.11 1.64
C VAL A 14 -31.50 -10.75 2.35
N GLN A 15 -31.08 -11.51 3.38
CA GLN A 15 -29.89 -11.19 4.17
C GLN A 15 -28.55 -11.65 3.53
N GLN A 16 -28.57 -12.24 2.33
CA GLN A 16 -27.36 -12.77 1.68
C GLN A 16 -26.96 -12.07 0.36
N THR A 17 -27.45 -10.86 0.07
CA THR A 17 -27.00 -10.07 -1.10
C THR A 17 -26.07 -8.90 -0.75
N HIS A 18 -25.74 -8.73 0.53
CA HIS A 18 -24.69 -7.81 0.98
C HIS A 18 -23.57 -8.61 1.68
N SER A 19 -22.84 -9.44 0.92
CA SER A 19 -21.51 -9.90 1.35
C SER A 19 -20.53 -8.72 1.24
N ILE A 20 -20.72 -7.75 2.12
CA ILE A 20 -19.75 -6.68 2.35
C ILE A 20 -18.46 -7.42 2.74
N ASN A 21 -17.42 -7.32 1.91
CA ASN A 21 -16.13 -7.97 2.12
C ASN A 21 -15.46 -7.39 3.38
N TYR A 22 -15.91 -7.81 4.57
CA TYR A 22 -15.38 -7.37 5.86
C TYR A 22 -14.01 -7.98 6.20
N ASN A 23 -13.47 -8.87 5.34
CA ASN A 23 -12.29 -9.68 5.62
C ASN A 23 -10.96 -9.08 5.15
N PHE A 24 -10.93 -7.90 4.52
CA PHE A 24 -9.67 -7.35 3.97
C PHE A 24 -8.65 -6.94 5.04
N TYR A 25 -9.08 -6.67 6.28
CA TYR A 25 -8.21 -6.19 7.36
C TYR A 25 -7.83 -7.26 8.40
N ALA A 26 -8.18 -8.53 8.17
CA ALA A 26 -7.96 -9.61 9.14
C ALA A 26 -6.47 -9.82 9.48
N ASP A 27 -5.59 -9.62 8.52
CA ASP A 27 -4.14 -9.86 8.67
C ASP A 27 -3.42 -8.80 9.53
N ASN A 28 -4.08 -7.68 9.84
CA ASN A 28 -3.54 -6.56 10.63
C ASN A 28 -4.15 -6.48 12.04
N ILE A 29 -4.34 -7.64 12.66
CA ILE A 29 -4.85 -7.80 14.03
C ILE A 29 -3.77 -8.52 14.85
N PRO A 30 -3.40 -8.07 16.06
CA PRO A 30 -4.02 -7.03 16.90
C PRO A 30 -3.63 -5.60 16.54
N LYS A 31 -4.58 -4.66 16.64
CA LYS A 31 -4.39 -3.20 16.44
C LYS A 31 -3.66 -2.54 17.63
N LYS A 32 -2.57 -3.14 18.10
CA LYS A 32 -1.71 -2.59 19.15
C LYS A 32 -0.71 -1.61 18.54
N ARG A 33 -0.28 -0.61 19.32
CA ARG A 33 0.83 0.28 18.94
C ARG A 33 2.10 -0.56 18.68
N SER A 34 2.84 -0.19 17.63
CA SER A 34 4.17 -0.76 17.39
C SER A 34 5.06 -0.59 18.63
N SER A 35 5.81 -1.64 18.98
CA SER A 35 6.82 -1.56 20.04
C SER A 35 8.07 -0.78 19.61
N ARG A 36 8.26 -0.55 18.31
CA ARG A 36 9.44 0.10 17.74
C ARG A 36 9.08 1.45 17.12
N CYS A 37 9.92 2.45 17.36
CA CYS A 37 9.80 3.79 16.76
C CYS A 37 10.27 3.85 15.29
N ARG A 38 11.09 2.89 14.86
CA ARG A 38 11.64 2.81 13.49
C ARG A 38 11.10 1.58 12.77
N GLY A 39 10.91 1.69 11.46
CA GLY A 39 10.52 0.56 10.61
C GLY A 39 11.60 -0.54 10.63
N LYS A 40 11.19 -1.78 10.91
CA LYS A 40 12.04 -2.98 10.83
C LYS A 40 11.77 -3.68 9.50
N VAL A 41 12.83 -4.00 8.76
CA VAL A 41 12.75 -4.87 7.58
C VAL A 41 12.48 -6.31 8.03
N LYS A 42 11.43 -6.93 7.49
CA LYS A 42 11.06 -8.32 7.80
C LYS A 42 11.73 -9.34 6.88
N GLY A 43 12.11 -8.93 5.67
CA GLY A 43 12.84 -9.74 4.71
C GLY A 43 13.54 -8.84 3.69
N PHE A 44 14.71 -9.26 3.23
CA PHE A 44 15.45 -8.58 2.18
C PHE A 44 15.09 -9.17 0.80
N PRO A 45 15.32 -8.42 -0.29
CA PRO A 45 15.26 -8.99 -1.64
C PRO A 45 16.17 -10.22 -1.77
N LYS A 46 15.85 -11.10 -2.72
CA LYS A 46 16.74 -12.23 -3.07
C LYS A 46 18.02 -11.67 -3.69
N ASP A 47 19.13 -12.34 -3.41
CA ASP A 47 20.45 -11.92 -3.87
C ASP A 47 20.71 -12.36 -5.32
N ASP A 48 21.39 -11.52 -6.08
CA ASP A 48 21.79 -11.75 -7.48
C ASP A 48 23.33 -11.70 -7.55
N ALA A 49 23.97 -12.87 -7.58
CA ALA A 49 25.44 -13.00 -7.53
C ALA A 49 26.19 -12.35 -8.72
N SER A 50 25.47 -12.01 -9.80
CA SER A 50 26.03 -11.31 -10.97
C SER A 50 26.33 -9.84 -10.68
N LYS A 51 25.63 -9.23 -9.72
CA LYS A 51 25.75 -7.80 -9.40
C LYS A 51 26.77 -7.57 -8.29
N PRO A 52 27.46 -6.42 -8.27
CA PRO A 52 28.34 -6.09 -7.15
C PRO A 52 27.56 -5.92 -5.84
N ALA A 53 28.26 -6.15 -4.74
CA ALA A 53 27.70 -5.99 -3.39
C ALA A 53 27.17 -4.55 -3.20
N HIS A 54 25.94 -4.43 -2.72
CA HIS A 54 25.27 -3.14 -2.49
C HIS A 54 24.50 -3.14 -1.17
N LEU A 55 24.34 -1.97 -0.57
CA LEU A 55 23.58 -1.80 0.67
C LEU A 55 22.07 -1.81 0.36
N PRO A 56 21.28 -2.74 0.93
CA PRO A 56 19.87 -2.88 0.56
C PRO A 56 18.95 -1.86 1.23
N ARG A 57 19.44 -1.06 2.19
CA ARG A 57 18.61 -0.12 2.95
C ARG A 57 19.35 1.14 3.35
N PHE A 58 18.59 2.23 3.39
CA PHE A 58 18.98 3.51 3.96
C PHE A 58 17.99 3.99 5.04
N ILE A 59 18.45 4.83 5.98
CA ILE A 59 17.58 5.49 6.97
C ILE A 59 17.28 6.92 6.50
N GLY A 60 16.00 7.27 6.41
CA GLY A 60 15.55 8.63 6.09
C GLY A 60 14.51 9.14 7.08
N TYR A 61 14.41 10.46 7.18
CA TYR A 61 13.46 11.18 8.02
C TYR A 61 12.52 12.00 7.13
N LYS A 62 11.22 12.02 7.43
CA LYS A 62 10.25 12.80 6.67
C LYS A 62 10.51 14.30 6.89
N ALA A 63 10.81 15.03 5.82
CA ALA A 63 11.04 16.47 5.86
C ALA A 63 9.77 17.25 5.48
N GLY A 64 9.02 16.76 4.49
CA GLY A 64 7.81 17.45 4.03
C GLY A 64 7.17 16.75 2.84
N LYS A 65 6.11 17.36 2.31
CA LYS A 65 5.40 16.93 1.10
C LYS A 65 5.20 18.14 0.20
N SER A 66 5.47 17.99 -1.08
CA SER A 66 5.24 19.00 -2.12
C SER A 66 4.48 18.36 -3.29
N TYR A 67 4.21 19.15 -4.33
CA TYR A 67 3.73 18.65 -5.61
C TYR A 67 4.77 18.96 -6.68
N ILE A 68 4.87 18.10 -7.68
CA ILE A 68 5.67 18.33 -8.88
C ILE A 68 4.74 18.32 -10.08
N VAL A 69 5.06 19.15 -11.06
CA VAL A 69 4.47 19.08 -12.39
C VAL A 69 5.44 18.30 -13.26
N ARG A 70 4.96 17.25 -13.91
CA ARG A 70 5.77 16.40 -14.79
C ARG A 70 4.96 15.98 -16.00
N GLU A 71 5.62 15.94 -17.15
CA GLU A 71 5.06 15.36 -18.37
C GLU A 71 5.04 13.83 -18.23
N THR A 72 3.93 13.21 -18.64
CA THR A 72 3.77 11.76 -18.55
C THR A 72 3.92 11.11 -19.92
N ASP A 73 5.01 10.37 -20.11
CA ASP A 73 5.25 9.49 -21.26
C ASP A 73 4.84 8.06 -20.92
N ARG A 74 3.52 7.81 -20.94
CA ARG A 74 2.95 6.47 -20.76
C ARG A 74 2.01 6.20 -21.91
N PRO A 75 2.42 5.41 -22.93
CA PRO A 75 1.52 5.02 -24.01
C PRO A 75 0.28 4.33 -23.40
N ASP A 76 -0.87 4.51 -24.05
CA ASP A 76 -2.18 3.99 -23.63
C ASP A 76 -2.82 4.63 -22.38
N SER A 77 -2.14 5.59 -21.74
CA SER A 77 -2.74 6.35 -20.63
C SER A 77 -3.51 7.58 -21.12
N LYS A 78 -4.65 7.90 -20.48
CA LYS A 78 -5.44 9.12 -20.76
C LYS A 78 -4.64 10.43 -20.56
N SER A 79 -3.60 10.35 -19.73
CA SER A 79 -2.68 11.42 -19.39
C SER A 79 -1.39 11.43 -20.22
N ASN A 80 -1.32 10.68 -21.32
CA ASN A 80 -0.14 10.66 -22.18
C ASN A 80 0.12 12.05 -22.80
N LYS A 81 1.37 12.53 -22.74
CA LYS A 81 1.80 13.86 -23.22
C LYS A 81 1.04 15.04 -22.60
N LYS A 82 0.55 14.87 -21.37
CA LYS A 82 -0.08 15.94 -20.59
C LYS A 82 0.71 16.16 -19.31
N GLU A 83 0.65 17.39 -18.82
CA GLU A 83 1.17 17.75 -17.52
C GLU A 83 0.28 17.17 -16.43
N VAL A 84 0.90 16.46 -15.48
CA VAL A 84 0.23 15.90 -14.30
C VAL A 84 0.87 16.45 -13.05
N VAL A 85 0.03 16.81 -12.07
CA VAL A 85 0.45 17.25 -10.75
C VAL A 85 0.50 16.04 -9.82
N ASP A 86 1.70 15.55 -9.55
CA ASP A 86 1.92 14.41 -8.67
C ASP A 86 2.38 14.86 -7.29
N ALA A 87 1.87 14.18 -6.26
CA ALA A 87 2.23 14.48 -4.89
C ALA A 87 3.51 13.74 -4.50
N VAL A 88 4.53 14.47 -4.04
CA VAL A 88 5.86 13.93 -3.71
C VAL A 88 6.19 14.16 -2.24
N THR A 89 6.86 13.19 -1.61
CA THR A 89 7.36 13.32 -0.24
C THR A 89 8.87 13.47 -0.25
N VAL A 90 9.37 14.51 0.42
CA VAL A 90 10.81 14.74 0.57
C VAL A 90 11.30 14.05 1.84
N LEU A 91 12.32 13.21 1.68
CA LEU A 91 13.00 12.52 2.78
C LEU A 91 14.40 13.11 2.97
N ARG A 92 14.72 13.52 4.20
CA ARG A 92 16.09 13.90 4.59
C ARG A 92 16.86 12.65 5.01
N THR A 93 17.97 12.40 4.35
CA THR A 93 18.79 11.19 4.50
C THR A 93 20.22 11.59 4.87
N PRO A 94 20.56 11.73 6.17
CA PRO A 94 21.93 12.04 6.59
C PRO A 94 22.88 10.87 6.24
N PRO A 95 24.19 11.12 6.03
CA PRO A 95 25.14 10.06 5.75
C PRO A 95 25.19 9.06 6.92
N MET A 96 25.20 7.76 6.60
CA MET A 96 25.27 6.69 7.59
C MET A 96 26.71 6.26 7.81
N ILE A 97 27.07 5.97 9.06
CA ILE A 97 28.38 5.44 9.44
C ILE A 97 28.21 3.95 9.73
N ALA A 98 28.96 3.10 9.03
CA ALA A 98 29.03 1.67 9.32
C ALA A 98 29.99 1.44 10.50
N VAL A 99 29.48 0.90 11.60
CA VAL A 99 30.27 0.70 12.84
C VAL A 99 30.69 -0.76 13.03
N VAL A 100 29.86 -1.71 12.58
CA VAL A 100 30.15 -3.13 12.69
C VAL A 100 29.95 -3.79 11.33
N VAL A 101 30.90 -4.62 10.95
CA VAL A 101 30.78 -5.62 9.90
C VAL A 101 30.97 -6.95 10.61
N TRP A 102 29.97 -7.83 10.51
CA TRP A 102 30.04 -9.20 11.03
C TRP A 102 30.41 -10.14 9.88
#